data_AF-A0A934N9N1-F1
#
_entry.id   AF-A0A934N9N1-F1
#
_cell.length_a   1.000
_cell.length_b   1.000
_cell.length_c   1.000
_cell.angle_alpha   90.00
_cell.angle_beta   90.00
_cell.angle_gamma   90.00
#
_symmetry.space_group_name_H-M   'P 1'
#
loop_
_entity.id
_entity.type
_entity.pdbx_description
1 polymer ?
#
loop_
_entity_poly.entity_id
_entity_poly.type
_entity_poly.pdbx_seq_one_letter_code
_entity_poly.pdbx_strand_id
1 'polypeptide(L)'
;MAVIPAAPQTGLPPGAGVGRRATAAIIDLGIVVAGEIVALLLGGSLIQASGVSAADLRTGHVGVAAGVARAFTQSALFFGPGVYLYVGWRRGGTVGMRARQCSLRSSDLLTPPTTSQVLLRLCGLWFSLASAGLGLIWGLTRSDRRGWPDLFARTTVVHTPRWPVWATTTWAGSPGGAPGQAGWPGASPSGWPSHPAWPSPAPWPPQPAWPPQPAWPPSPPPPPPPVSGAPAAPSPAVWGWQPAAETSTAPAVAPASLSERAPWTWTDVVPVLVLLLPLSLGVQYVTVAALKWLLGGLALATRRPIEALVSSVTAYGAVFLLVLLFVRLRRHAPLASLGLRRAEWRWLLAALPFAFAAFLLESVSGLLSQSLFPQAPANQCVDIRDAFAGALWLAIIAVAVVAPLVEEIVFRGMVFGWLRGRLPLAWAVVVSASLFSLEHISFLQLTLFLPVFTTGLVLAVLYHHARSIWPTVLVHGTFNLVATLVLFNSLSC
;
A
#
# COMPACT_ATOMS: atom_id res chain seq x y z
N MET A 1 21.37 -5.11 -15.87
CA MET A 1 20.68 -6.32 -15.37
C MET A 1 21.63 -7.06 -14.46
N ALA A 2 21.31 -7.17 -13.17
CA ALA A 2 21.93 -8.13 -12.27
C ALA A 2 20.79 -8.86 -11.57
N VAL A 3 20.46 -10.03 -12.11
CA VAL A 3 19.50 -10.96 -11.52
C VAL A 3 20.14 -11.45 -10.23
N ILE A 4 19.62 -11.02 -9.09
CA ILE A 4 19.91 -11.69 -7.82
C ILE A 4 19.39 -13.12 -8.00
N PRO A 5 20.26 -14.16 -7.94
CA PRO A 5 19.78 -15.52 -8.08
C PRO A 5 18.83 -15.78 -6.91
N ALA A 6 17.60 -16.18 -7.24
CA ALA A 6 16.68 -16.68 -6.23
C ALA A 6 17.35 -17.88 -5.57
N ALA A 7 17.57 -17.82 -4.26
CA ALA A 7 17.90 -19.01 -3.50
C ALA A 7 16.84 -20.08 -3.85
N PRO A 8 17.25 -21.32 -4.16
CA PRO A 8 16.31 -22.37 -4.52
C PRO A 8 15.41 -22.59 -3.30
N GLN A 9 14.13 -22.25 -3.42
CA GLN A 9 13.11 -22.52 -2.41
C GLN A 9 12.79 -24.02 -2.46
N THR A 10 13.73 -24.86 -2.03
CA THR A 10 13.53 -26.30 -1.87
C THR A 10 12.61 -26.52 -0.67
N GLY A 11 11.30 -26.60 -0.92
CA GLY A 11 10.33 -27.03 0.10
C GLY A 11 8.91 -26.48 -0.04
N LEU A 12 8.64 -25.52 -0.92
CA LEU A 12 7.25 -25.06 -1.12
C LEU A 12 6.49 -26.01 -2.04
N PRO A 13 5.28 -26.48 -1.66
CA PRO A 13 4.45 -27.27 -2.55
C PRO A 13 4.18 -26.46 -3.83
N PRO A 14 4.21 -27.10 -5.01
CA PRO A 14 3.98 -26.42 -6.28
C PRO A 14 2.65 -25.66 -6.21
N GLY A 15 2.66 -24.41 -6.67
CA GLY A 15 1.47 -23.58 -6.71
C GLY A 15 0.35 -24.28 -7.48
N ALA A 16 -0.89 -24.06 -7.07
CA ALA A 16 -2.05 -24.65 -7.73
C ALA A 16 -2.02 -24.37 -9.24
N GLY A 17 -2.28 -25.40 -10.05
CA GLY A 17 -2.24 -25.28 -11.50
C GLY A 17 -3.14 -24.15 -12.02
N VAL A 18 -2.71 -23.51 -13.12
CA VAL A 18 -3.39 -22.34 -13.71
C VAL A 18 -4.88 -22.58 -13.95
N GLY A 19 -5.24 -23.73 -14.53
CA GLY A 19 -6.64 -24.08 -14.76
C GLY A 19 -7.48 -24.07 -13.48
N ARG A 20 -6.95 -24.62 -12.36
CA ARG A 20 -7.67 -24.62 -11.07
C ARG A 20 -7.87 -23.21 -10.53
N ARG A 21 -6.85 -22.35 -10.65
CA ARG A 21 -6.91 -20.96 -10.20
C ARG A 21 -7.86 -20.13 -11.06
N ALA A 22 -7.82 -20.30 -12.38
CA ALA A 22 -8.71 -19.62 -13.31
C ALA A 22 -10.17 -20.01 -13.05
N THR A 23 -10.47 -21.32 -12.92
CA THR A 23 -11.84 -21.76 -12.59
C THR A 23 -12.28 -21.27 -11.20
N ALA A 24 -11.38 -21.27 -10.20
CA ALA A 24 -11.70 -20.72 -8.88
C ALA A 24 -12.07 -19.23 -8.96
N ALA A 25 -11.28 -18.45 -9.71
CA ALA A 25 -11.53 -17.03 -9.91
C ALA A 25 -12.83 -16.76 -10.68
N ILE A 26 -13.19 -17.58 -11.67
CA ILE A 26 -14.46 -17.48 -12.39
C ILE A 26 -15.64 -17.75 -11.45
N ILE A 27 -15.55 -18.79 -10.60
CA ILE A 27 -16.58 -19.08 -9.60
C ILE A 27 -16.72 -17.91 -8.62
N ASP A 28 -15.60 -17.41 -8.10
CA ASP A 28 -15.60 -16.27 -7.17
C ASP A 28 -16.19 -15.00 -7.82
N LEU A 29 -15.84 -14.73 -9.08
CA LEU A 29 -16.41 -13.62 -9.86
C LEU A 29 -17.94 -13.79 -10.01
N GLY A 30 -18.41 -14.99 -10.34
CA GLY A 30 -19.84 -15.29 -10.42
C GLY A 30 -20.57 -15.04 -9.10
N ILE A 31 -19.96 -15.41 -7.97
CA ILE A 31 -20.51 -15.15 -6.63
C ILE A 31 -20.56 -13.65 -6.33
N VAL A 32 -19.49 -12.92 -6.66
CA VAL A 32 -19.44 -11.46 -6.47
C VAL A 32 -20.52 -10.78 -7.31
N VAL A 33 -20.60 -11.08 -8.61
CA VAL A 33 -21.60 -10.51 -9.52
C VAL A 33 -23.02 -10.86 -9.08
N ALA A 34 -23.27 -12.11 -8.67
CA ALA A 34 -24.58 -12.50 -8.14
C ALA A 34 -24.93 -11.72 -6.86
N GLY A 35 -23.95 -11.53 -5.96
CA GLY A 35 -24.12 -10.71 -4.76
C GLY A 35 -24.42 -9.26 -5.07
N GLU A 36 -23.75 -8.66 -6.07
CA GLU A 36 -24.00 -7.30 -6.54
C GLU A 36 -25.39 -7.15 -7.17
N ILE A 37 -25.81 -8.11 -8.00
CA ILE A 37 -27.17 -8.15 -8.57
C ILE A 37 -28.21 -8.21 -7.44
N VAL A 38 -28.02 -9.08 -6.45
CA VAL A 38 -28.93 -9.18 -5.29
C VAL A 38 -28.95 -7.87 -4.51
N ALA A 39 -27.80 -7.23 -4.29
CA ALA A 39 -27.72 -5.94 -3.61
C ALA A 39 -28.48 -4.85 -4.40
N LEU A 40 -28.36 -4.83 -5.73
CA LEU A 40 -29.10 -3.90 -6.60
C LEU A 40 -30.61 -4.15 -6.56
N LEU A 41 -31.04 -5.41 -6.65
CA LEU A 41 -32.46 -5.78 -6.63
C LEU A 41 -33.08 -5.45 -5.26
N LEU A 42 -32.47 -5.92 -4.17
CA LEU A 42 -32.94 -5.65 -2.81
C LEU A 42 -32.92 -4.15 -2.51
N GLY A 43 -31.83 -3.48 -2.87
CA GLY A 43 -31.67 -2.04 -2.72
C GLY A 43 -32.73 -1.24 -3.47
N GLY A 44 -32.95 -1.58 -4.74
CA GLY A 44 -34.00 -1.00 -5.57
C GLY A 44 -35.39 -1.22 -4.99
N SER A 45 -35.69 -2.44 -4.54
CA SER A 45 -36.98 -2.77 -3.90
C SER A 45 -37.17 -2.01 -2.59
N LEU A 46 -36.13 -1.85 -1.76
CA LEU A 46 -36.20 -1.06 -0.53
C LEU A 46 -36.41 0.43 -0.81
N ILE A 47 -35.76 0.98 -1.85
CA ILE A 47 -35.98 2.36 -2.30
C ILE A 47 -37.42 2.52 -2.81
N GLN A 48 -37.95 1.58 -3.60
CA GLN A 48 -39.35 1.63 -4.05
C GLN A 48 -40.33 1.54 -2.88
N ALA A 49 -40.11 0.60 -1.95
CA ALA A 49 -40.95 0.39 -0.78
C ALA A 49 -40.97 1.59 0.19
N SER A 50 -39.96 2.45 0.14
CA SER A 50 -39.89 3.67 0.95
C SER A 50 -40.83 4.80 0.48
N GLY A 51 -41.57 4.59 -0.62
CA GLY A 51 -42.56 5.56 -1.11
C GLY A 51 -41.98 6.74 -1.89
N VAL A 52 -40.69 6.69 -2.25
CA VAL A 52 -40.01 7.76 -3.01
C VAL A 52 -40.41 7.70 -4.48
N SER A 53 -40.83 8.85 -5.03
CA SER A 53 -41.21 8.95 -6.44
C SER A 53 -39.99 9.05 -7.36
N ALA A 54 -40.21 8.77 -8.65
CA ALA A 54 -39.18 8.99 -9.67
C ALA A 54 -38.80 10.47 -9.85
N ALA A 55 -39.64 11.41 -9.39
CA ALA A 55 -39.33 12.83 -9.35
C ALA A 55 -38.37 13.14 -8.19
N ASP A 56 -38.62 12.58 -7.01
CA ASP A 56 -37.78 12.74 -5.81
C ASP A 56 -36.37 12.19 -5.98
N LEU A 57 -36.23 11.07 -6.71
CA LEU A 57 -34.93 10.52 -7.08
C LEU A 57 -34.14 11.45 -8.02
N ARG A 58 -34.83 12.18 -8.90
CA ARG A 58 -34.23 13.12 -9.85
C ARG A 58 -33.86 14.46 -9.21
N THR A 59 -34.68 14.93 -8.27
CA THR A 59 -34.44 16.18 -7.52
C THR A 59 -33.54 15.97 -6.29
N GLY A 60 -33.19 14.73 -5.95
CA GLY A 60 -32.33 14.38 -4.82
C GLY A 60 -32.99 14.48 -3.45
N HIS A 61 -34.30 14.73 -3.40
CA HIS A 61 -35.09 14.84 -2.17
C HIS A 61 -35.63 13.46 -1.77
N VAL A 62 -34.71 12.55 -1.43
CA VAL A 62 -35.09 11.21 -0.97
C VAL A 62 -35.40 11.24 0.53
N GLY A 63 -36.57 10.71 0.94
CA GLY A 63 -36.89 10.52 2.35
C GLY A 63 -35.87 9.64 3.08
N VAL A 64 -35.82 9.72 4.41
CA VAL A 64 -34.80 9.04 5.25
C VAL A 64 -34.66 7.55 4.90
N ALA A 65 -35.78 6.83 4.80
CA ALA A 65 -35.80 5.39 4.51
C ALA A 65 -35.20 5.04 3.14
N ALA A 66 -35.54 5.77 2.08
CA ALA A 66 -35.00 5.57 0.74
C ALA A 66 -33.50 5.86 0.68
N GLY A 67 -33.09 6.90 1.40
CA GLY A 67 -31.70 7.28 1.51
C GLY A 67 -30.84 6.25 2.25
N VAL A 68 -31.36 5.66 3.35
CA VAL A 68 -30.72 4.53 4.05
C VAL A 68 -30.54 3.36 3.10
N ALA A 69 -31.61 2.97 2.40
CA ALA A 69 -31.58 1.89 1.43
C ALA A 69 -30.53 2.14 0.33
N ARG A 70 -30.47 3.36 -0.20
CA ARG A 70 -29.47 3.76 -1.21
C ARG A 70 -28.05 3.70 -0.68
N ALA A 71 -27.76 4.29 0.48
CA ALA A 71 -26.43 4.30 1.08
C ALA A 71 -25.95 2.88 1.41
N PHE A 72 -26.83 2.04 1.95
CA PHE A 72 -26.55 0.63 2.23
C PHE A 72 -26.23 -0.13 0.93
N THR A 73 -27.05 0.04 -0.11
CA THR A 73 -26.85 -0.59 -1.42
C THR A 73 -25.52 -0.18 -2.03
N GLN A 74 -25.21 1.12 -2.06
CA GLN A 74 -23.93 1.61 -2.59
C GLN A 74 -22.73 1.10 -1.79
N SER A 75 -22.84 1.05 -0.45
CA SER A 75 -21.80 0.49 0.41
C SER A 75 -21.60 -1.01 0.15
N ALA A 76 -22.69 -1.77 -0.03
CA ALA A 76 -22.64 -3.18 -0.36
C ALA A 76 -21.99 -3.43 -1.73
N LEU A 77 -22.30 -2.61 -2.74
CA LEU A 77 -21.68 -2.72 -4.07
C LEU A 77 -20.19 -2.38 -4.03
N PHE A 78 -19.79 -1.34 -3.30
CA PHE A 78 -18.40 -0.90 -3.26
C PHE A 78 -17.52 -1.80 -2.37
N PHE A 79 -17.96 -2.10 -1.16
CA PHE A 79 -17.17 -2.85 -0.18
C PHE A 79 -17.42 -4.35 -0.21
N GLY A 80 -18.59 -4.80 -0.68
CA GLY A 80 -19.00 -6.21 -0.68
C GLY A 80 -17.99 -7.15 -1.34
N PRO A 81 -17.51 -6.88 -2.57
CA PRO A 81 -16.48 -7.69 -3.22
C PRO A 81 -15.20 -7.79 -2.38
N GLY A 82 -14.75 -6.66 -1.83
CA GLY A 82 -13.57 -6.60 -0.97
C GLY A 82 -13.72 -7.38 0.34
N VAL A 83 -14.90 -7.28 0.99
CA VAL A 83 -15.23 -8.00 2.22
C VAL A 83 -15.31 -9.51 1.96
N TYR A 84 -15.95 -9.93 0.86
CA TYR A 84 -16.03 -11.33 0.45
C TYR A 84 -14.63 -11.93 0.29
N LEU A 85 -13.77 -11.26 -0.47
CA LEU A 85 -12.39 -11.69 -0.69
C LEU A 85 -11.59 -11.69 0.62
N TYR A 86 -11.74 -10.65 1.45
CA TYR A 86 -11.06 -10.55 2.74
C TYR A 86 -11.40 -11.72 3.65
N VAL A 87 -12.70 -11.99 3.86
CA VAL A 87 -13.18 -13.07 4.73
C VAL A 87 -12.73 -14.43 4.19
N GLY A 88 -12.86 -14.65 2.87
CA GLY A 88 -12.43 -15.87 2.21
C GLY A 88 -10.93 -16.12 2.39
N TRP A 89 -10.10 -15.13 2.08
CA TRP A 89 -8.65 -15.23 2.15
C TRP A 89 -8.13 -15.37 3.58
N ARG A 90 -8.70 -14.67 4.57
CA ARG A 90 -8.34 -14.87 5.99
C ARG A 90 -8.61 -16.29 6.47
N ARG A 91 -9.63 -16.95 5.92
CA ARG A 91 -9.97 -18.35 6.18
C ARG A 91 -9.23 -19.34 5.26
N GLY A 92 -8.20 -18.88 4.55
CA GLY A 92 -7.34 -19.71 3.70
C GLY A 92 -7.93 -20.06 2.33
N GLY A 93 -9.03 -19.43 1.90
CA GLY A 93 -9.60 -19.60 0.57
C GLY A 93 -11.07 -19.17 0.48
N THR A 94 -11.41 -18.50 -0.61
CA THR A 94 -12.78 -18.15 -1.04
C THR A 94 -13.59 -19.40 -1.42
N VAL A 95 -14.87 -19.22 -1.74
CA VAL A 95 -15.76 -20.34 -2.10
C VAL A 95 -15.26 -21.04 -3.37
N GLY A 96 -14.92 -20.28 -4.42
CA GLY A 96 -14.38 -20.81 -5.66
C GLY A 96 -13.03 -21.49 -5.46
N MET A 97 -12.16 -20.94 -4.61
CA MET A 97 -10.91 -21.60 -4.23
C MET A 97 -11.17 -22.97 -3.60
N ARG A 98 -12.08 -23.07 -2.62
CA ARG A 98 -12.43 -24.36 -2.00
C ARG A 98 -13.05 -25.34 -2.99
N ALA A 99 -13.92 -24.87 -3.87
CA ALA A 99 -14.54 -25.68 -4.92
C ALA A 99 -13.50 -26.31 -5.87
N ARG A 100 -12.35 -25.65 -6.07
CA ARG A 100 -11.26 -26.14 -6.92
C ARG A 100 -10.07 -26.71 -6.14
N GLN A 101 -10.24 -26.97 -4.84
CA GLN A 101 -9.20 -27.52 -3.96
C GLN A 101 -7.96 -26.62 -3.89
N CYS A 102 -8.16 -25.31 -3.93
CA CYS A 102 -7.13 -24.30 -3.78
C CYS A 102 -7.21 -23.72 -2.36
N SER A 103 -6.05 -23.51 -1.75
CA SER A 103 -5.94 -22.78 -0.48
C SER A 103 -4.91 -21.68 -0.59
N LEU A 104 -5.23 -20.51 -0.03
CA LEU A 104 -4.31 -19.38 0.10
C LEU A 104 -3.52 -19.53 1.38
N ARG A 105 -2.18 -19.47 1.27
CA ARG A 105 -1.25 -19.58 2.39
C ARG A 105 -0.21 -18.48 2.36
N SER A 106 0.36 -18.15 3.51
CA SER A 106 1.59 -17.36 3.57
C SER A 106 2.72 -18.11 2.87
N SER A 107 3.55 -17.42 2.09
CA SER A 107 4.67 -18.05 1.38
C SER A 107 5.78 -18.55 2.31
N ASP A 108 5.85 -18.01 3.53
CA ASP A 108 7.01 -18.22 4.39
C ASP A 108 6.73 -19.37 5.38
N LEU A 109 5.52 -19.38 5.96
CA LEU A 109 5.13 -20.34 7.00
C LEU A 109 4.07 -21.36 6.55
N LEU A 110 3.52 -21.22 5.33
CA LEU A 110 2.38 -22.01 4.83
C LEU A 110 1.14 -22.01 5.76
N THR A 111 1.04 -21.03 6.65
CA THR A 111 -0.11 -20.79 7.53
C THR A 111 -1.19 -19.95 6.82
N PRO A 112 -2.42 -19.88 7.36
CA PRO A 112 -3.42 -18.93 6.87
C PRO A 112 -2.88 -17.50 6.89
N PRO A 113 -3.12 -16.69 5.84
CA PRO A 113 -2.54 -15.36 5.72
C PRO A 113 -3.07 -14.41 6.79
N THR A 114 -2.20 -13.57 7.32
CA THR A 114 -2.55 -12.52 8.31
C THR A 114 -3.40 -11.42 7.70
N THR A 115 -4.01 -10.57 8.55
CA THR A 115 -4.78 -9.39 8.10
C THR A 115 -3.96 -8.48 7.19
N SER A 116 -2.71 -8.17 7.57
CA SER A 116 -1.84 -7.31 6.76
C SER A 116 -1.53 -7.92 5.39
N GLN A 117 -1.31 -9.25 5.32
CA GLN A 117 -1.11 -9.93 4.04
C GLN A 117 -2.37 -9.89 3.17
N VAL A 118 -3.55 -10.08 3.75
CA VAL A 118 -4.81 -10.01 2.98
C VAL A 118 -5.07 -8.60 2.45
N LEU A 119 -4.81 -7.56 3.24
CA LEU A 119 -4.92 -6.16 2.79
C LEU A 119 -3.92 -5.85 1.66
N LEU A 120 -2.65 -6.26 1.81
CA LEU A 120 -1.65 -6.13 0.74
C LEU A 120 -2.03 -6.91 -0.52
N ARG A 121 -2.70 -8.06 -0.37
CA ARG A 121 -3.19 -8.86 -1.47
C ARG A 121 -4.31 -8.14 -2.21
N LEU A 122 -5.24 -7.50 -1.48
CA LEU A 122 -6.28 -6.66 -2.07
C LEU A 122 -5.67 -5.48 -2.83
N CYS A 123 -4.66 -4.81 -2.27
CA CYS A 123 -3.94 -3.76 -3.01
C CYS A 123 -3.30 -4.29 -4.29
N GLY A 124 -2.68 -5.47 -4.25
CA GLY A 124 -2.12 -6.09 -5.45
C GLY A 124 -3.18 -6.49 -6.47
N LEU A 125 -4.39 -6.86 -6.04
CA LEU A 125 -5.53 -7.12 -6.92
C LEU A 125 -6.00 -5.82 -7.60
N TRP A 126 -6.27 -4.77 -6.82
CA TRP A 126 -6.67 -3.47 -7.36
C TRP A 126 -5.61 -2.87 -8.27
N PHE A 127 -4.33 -3.01 -7.92
CA PHE A 127 -3.21 -2.57 -8.77
C PHE A 127 -3.19 -3.34 -10.09
N SER A 128 -3.47 -4.65 -10.06
CA SER A 128 -3.59 -5.46 -11.26
C SER A 128 -4.75 -4.99 -12.14
N LEU A 129 -5.92 -4.71 -11.55
CA LEU A 129 -7.10 -4.23 -12.27
C LEU A 129 -6.89 -2.83 -12.86
N ALA A 130 -6.33 -1.90 -12.09
CA ALA A 130 -5.96 -0.55 -12.56
C ALA A 130 -4.93 -0.60 -13.70
N SER A 131 -4.12 -1.66 -13.74
CA SER A 131 -3.16 -1.92 -14.81
C SER A 131 -3.71 -2.88 -15.88
N ALA A 132 -5.01 -2.80 -16.18
CA ALA A 132 -5.70 -3.61 -17.20
C ALA A 132 -5.49 -5.14 -17.08
N GLY A 133 -5.39 -5.65 -15.84
CA GLY A 133 -5.23 -7.07 -15.55
C GLY A 133 -3.80 -7.62 -15.66
N LEU A 134 -2.80 -6.78 -15.98
CA LEU A 134 -1.41 -7.21 -16.21
C LEU A 134 -0.83 -8.06 -15.06
N GLY A 135 -1.15 -7.72 -13.80
CA GLY A 135 -0.66 -8.47 -12.65
C GLY A 135 -1.26 -9.87 -12.47
N LEU A 136 -2.45 -10.12 -13.04
CA LEU A 136 -3.05 -11.44 -13.10
C LEU A 136 -2.42 -12.26 -14.22
N ILE A 137 -2.25 -11.65 -15.40
CA ILE A 137 -1.59 -12.26 -16.56
C ILE A 137 -0.15 -12.65 -16.23
N TRP A 138 0.57 -11.78 -15.53
CA TRP A 138 1.94 -12.02 -15.03
C TRP A 138 2.04 -13.29 -14.18
N GLY A 139 1.02 -13.59 -13.38
CA GLY A 139 0.99 -14.82 -12.58
C GLY A 139 0.84 -16.10 -13.42
N LEU A 140 0.32 -15.99 -14.66
CA LEU A 140 0.15 -17.13 -15.57
C LEU A 140 1.48 -17.53 -16.22
N THR A 141 2.35 -16.55 -16.49
CA THR A 141 3.62 -16.73 -17.20
C THR A 141 4.78 -17.14 -16.29
N ARG A 142 4.65 -16.98 -14.98
CA ARG A 142 5.70 -17.34 -14.01
C ARG A 142 5.73 -18.82 -13.68
N SER A 143 6.94 -19.34 -13.46
CA SER A 143 7.17 -20.72 -12.99
C SER A 143 6.54 -20.99 -11.62
N ASP A 144 6.62 -20.02 -10.70
CA ASP A 144 6.03 -20.11 -9.35
C ASP A 144 4.53 -19.79 -9.30
N ARG A 145 3.92 -19.46 -10.44
CA ARG A 145 2.51 -19.12 -10.60
C ARG A 145 2.02 -17.97 -9.72
N ARG A 146 2.88 -17.10 -9.17
CA ARG A 146 2.45 -15.99 -8.30
C ARG A 146 2.20 -14.70 -9.09
N GLY A 147 0.99 -14.16 -9.02
CA GLY A 147 0.66 -12.85 -9.59
C GLY A 147 1.07 -11.69 -8.66
N TRP A 148 0.85 -10.45 -9.08
CA TRP A 148 1.10 -9.28 -8.21
C TRP A 148 0.36 -9.31 -6.86
N PRO A 149 -0.90 -9.79 -6.77
CA PRO A 149 -1.58 -9.98 -5.48
C PRO A 149 -0.81 -10.92 -4.54
N ASP A 150 -0.28 -12.01 -5.07
CA ASP A 150 0.53 -12.99 -4.32
C ASP A 150 1.85 -12.37 -3.85
N LEU A 151 2.53 -11.62 -4.74
CA LEU A 151 3.84 -11.02 -4.48
C LEU A 151 3.79 -9.85 -3.49
N PHE A 152 2.73 -9.03 -3.52
CA PHE A 152 2.59 -7.92 -2.57
C PHE A 152 2.41 -8.43 -1.15
N ALA A 153 1.61 -9.48 -1.02
CA ALA A 153 1.22 -10.07 0.25
C ALA A 153 2.18 -11.14 0.76
N ARG A 154 3.20 -11.56 -0.01
CA ARG A 154 4.01 -12.75 0.30
C ARG A 154 3.11 -13.97 0.61
N THR A 155 2.23 -14.25 -0.34
CA THR A 155 1.29 -15.36 -0.26
C THR A 155 1.42 -16.26 -1.48
N THR A 156 0.88 -17.46 -1.39
CA THR A 156 0.84 -18.42 -2.48
C THR A 156 -0.46 -19.19 -2.45
N VAL A 157 -0.96 -19.57 -3.63
CA VAL A 157 -2.13 -20.44 -3.76
C VAL A 157 -1.64 -21.85 -4.00
N VAL A 158 -1.91 -22.75 -3.07
CA VAL A 158 -1.50 -24.15 -3.11
C VAL A 158 -2.68 -25.06 -3.41
N HIS A 159 -2.43 -26.19 -4.05
CA HIS A 159 -3.43 -27.25 -4.19
C HIS A 159 -3.50 -28.05 -2.89
N THR A 160 -4.69 -28.20 -2.33
CA THR A 160 -4.97 -29.03 -1.15
C THR A 160 -5.78 -30.24 -1.59
N PRO A 161 -5.17 -31.41 -1.81
CA PRO A 161 -5.93 -32.61 -2.16
C PRO A 161 -7.00 -32.88 -1.09
N ARG A 162 -8.18 -33.35 -1.52
CA ARG A 162 -9.20 -33.87 -0.60
C ARG A 162 -8.58 -35.08 0.09
N TRP A 163 -8.23 -34.91 1.36
CA TRP A 163 -7.77 -36.02 2.18
C TRP A 163 -8.92 -37.05 2.28
N PRO A 164 -8.69 -38.34 2.06
CA PRO A 164 -9.71 -39.35 2.34
C PRO A 164 -10.09 -39.28 3.81
N VAL A 165 -11.40 -39.33 4.10
CA VAL A 165 -11.97 -39.21 5.47
C VAL A 165 -11.39 -40.25 6.45
N TRP A 166 -10.77 -41.32 5.94
CA TRP A 166 -10.22 -42.42 6.73
C TRP A 166 -8.77 -42.23 7.20
N ALA A 167 -8.04 -41.22 6.74
CA ALA A 167 -6.66 -41.03 7.15
C ALA A 167 -6.56 -40.08 8.35
N THR A 168 -6.70 -40.62 9.56
CA THR A 168 -6.24 -40.02 10.82
C THR A 168 -4.71 -40.01 10.80
N THR A 169 -3.99 -38.88 10.82
CA THR A 169 -3.61 -38.11 12.02
C THR A 169 -2.67 -36.96 11.58
N THR A 170 -2.75 -35.82 12.29
CA THR A 170 -1.74 -34.76 12.47
C THR A 170 -0.89 -34.30 11.27
N TRP A 171 -1.09 -33.03 10.86
CA TRP A 171 -0.07 -32.28 10.12
C TRP A 171 1.16 -32.07 11.02
N ALA A 172 2.10 -33.03 11.00
CA ALA A 172 3.37 -32.92 11.71
C ALA A 172 4.30 -31.94 10.95
N GLY A 173 4.11 -30.66 11.22
CA GLY A 173 5.10 -29.63 10.91
C GLY A 173 6.15 -29.56 12.02
N SER A 174 7.08 -30.52 12.06
CA SER A 174 8.32 -30.44 12.85
C SER A 174 9.43 -31.20 12.11
N PRO A 175 10.51 -30.55 11.65
CA PRO A 175 11.68 -31.25 11.16
C PRO A 175 12.50 -31.71 12.37
N GLY A 176 12.37 -32.99 12.74
CA GLY A 176 13.21 -33.62 13.76
C GLY A 176 12.41 -34.50 14.72
N GLY A 177 12.39 -35.81 14.46
CA GLY A 177 11.84 -36.81 15.36
C GLY A 177 11.77 -38.17 14.68
N ALA A 178 12.73 -39.05 14.99
CA ALA A 178 12.76 -40.44 14.55
C ALA A 178 11.54 -41.23 15.06
N PRO A 179 11.12 -42.32 14.41
CA PRO A 179 9.91 -43.05 14.78
C PRO A 179 10.15 -43.91 16.03
N GLY A 180 9.68 -43.42 17.17
CA GLY A 180 9.55 -44.20 18.40
C GLY A 180 8.22 -44.94 18.44
N GLN A 181 8.29 -46.26 18.56
CA GLN A 181 7.17 -47.14 18.89
C GLN A 181 6.47 -46.64 20.18
N ALA A 182 5.16 -46.49 20.15
CA ALA A 182 4.34 -46.41 21.35
C ALA A 182 3.00 -47.12 21.08
N GLY A 183 2.81 -48.22 21.81
CA GLY A 183 1.70 -49.14 21.65
C GLY A 183 0.34 -48.59 22.10
N TRP A 184 -0.70 -49.24 21.60
CA TRP A 184 -2.10 -49.04 21.98
C TRP A 184 -2.43 -49.78 23.28
N PRO A 185 -3.21 -49.20 24.21
CA PRO A 185 -4.03 -49.99 25.11
C PRO A 185 -5.41 -50.22 24.49
N GLY A 186 -5.88 -51.45 24.60
CA GLY A 186 -7.00 -51.99 23.84
C GLY A 186 -8.38 -51.44 24.18
N ALA A 187 -9.26 -51.55 23.18
CA ALA A 187 -10.70 -51.70 23.34
C ALA A 187 -11.20 -52.52 22.14
N SER A 188 -11.60 -53.76 22.42
CA SER A 188 -12.22 -54.68 21.47
C SER A 188 -13.64 -54.23 21.10
N PRO A 189 -14.05 -54.26 19.82
CA PRO A 189 -15.45 -54.28 19.45
C PRO A 189 -15.88 -55.70 19.06
N SER A 190 -16.69 -56.34 19.89
CA SER A 190 -17.44 -57.54 19.53
C SER A 190 -18.64 -57.14 18.66
N GLY A 191 -18.72 -57.70 17.44
CA GLY A 191 -19.98 -57.78 16.70
C GLY A 191 -19.94 -57.26 15.26
N TRP A 192 -19.19 -57.93 14.37
CA TRP A 192 -19.49 -57.95 12.93
C TRP A 192 -19.12 -59.31 12.33
N PRO A 193 -19.85 -59.83 11.32
CA PRO A 193 -19.62 -61.16 10.76
C PRO A 193 -18.35 -61.20 9.90
N SER A 194 -17.62 -62.32 9.98
CA SER A 194 -16.38 -62.58 9.25
C SER A 194 -16.62 -62.85 7.75
N HIS A 195 -15.99 -62.06 6.88
CA HIS A 195 -15.77 -62.40 5.47
C HIS A 195 -14.49 -63.24 5.30
N PRO A 196 -14.39 -64.12 4.28
CA PRO A 196 -13.23 -64.99 4.09
C PRO A 196 -11.98 -64.19 3.70
N ALA A 197 -10.85 -64.56 4.31
CA ALA A 197 -9.55 -63.91 4.13
C ALA A 197 -9.00 -64.13 2.71
N TRP A 198 -8.48 -63.06 2.10
CA TRP A 198 -7.63 -63.14 0.90
C TRP A 198 -6.21 -63.63 1.29
N PRO A 199 -5.53 -64.43 0.45
CA PRO A 199 -4.17 -64.88 0.75
C PRO A 199 -3.18 -63.71 0.71
N SER A 200 -2.27 -63.67 1.68
CA SER A 200 -1.21 -62.65 1.79
C SER A 200 -0.18 -62.78 0.65
N PRO A 201 0.31 -61.67 0.06
CA PRO A 201 1.43 -61.73 -0.86
C PRO A 201 2.75 -62.03 -0.11
N ALA A 202 3.61 -62.82 -0.75
CA ALA A 202 4.92 -63.21 -0.23
C ALA A 202 5.83 -62.00 0.06
N PRO A 203 6.71 -62.06 1.07
CA PRO A 203 7.64 -60.98 1.38
C PRO A 203 8.71 -60.83 0.29
N TRP A 204 9.05 -59.57 -0.01
CA TRP A 204 10.12 -59.17 -0.93
C TRP A 204 11.50 -59.61 -0.42
N PRO A 205 12.46 -59.95 -1.31
CA PRO A 205 13.82 -60.29 -0.90
C PRO A 205 14.56 -59.07 -0.32
N PRO A 206 15.54 -59.27 0.60
CA PRO A 206 16.27 -58.19 1.23
C PRO A 206 17.18 -57.44 0.24
N GLN A 207 17.28 -56.13 0.40
CA GLN A 207 18.15 -55.27 -0.43
C GLN A 207 19.64 -55.45 -0.07
N PRO A 208 20.56 -55.35 -1.04
CA PRO A 208 22.00 -55.41 -0.79
C PRO A 208 22.50 -54.13 -0.08
N ALA A 209 23.45 -54.30 0.84
CA ALA A 209 24.07 -53.22 1.59
C ALA A 209 24.96 -52.32 0.71
N TRP A 210 24.86 -51.00 0.90
CA TRP A 210 25.73 -50.02 0.26
C TRP A 210 27.16 -50.04 0.85
N PRO A 211 28.22 -49.79 0.05
CA PRO A 211 29.58 -49.69 0.56
C PRO A 211 29.78 -48.41 1.39
N PRO A 212 30.71 -48.42 2.39
CA PRO A 212 30.97 -47.27 3.24
C PRO A 212 31.66 -46.12 2.49
N GLN A 213 31.31 -44.88 2.84
CA GLN A 213 31.89 -43.67 2.24
C GLN A 213 33.30 -43.36 2.79
N PRO A 214 34.21 -42.76 1.99
CA PRO A 214 35.53 -42.36 2.44
C PRO A 214 35.49 -41.11 3.32
N ALA A 215 36.33 -41.07 4.36
CA ALA A 215 36.46 -39.97 5.32
C ALA A 215 37.17 -38.75 4.71
N TRP A 216 36.63 -37.54 4.98
CA TRP A 216 37.24 -36.26 4.62
C TRP A 216 38.38 -35.87 5.60
N PRO A 217 39.44 -35.17 5.15
CA PRO A 217 40.52 -34.71 6.03
C PRO A 217 40.10 -33.52 6.92
N PRO A 218 40.74 -33.33 8.10
CA PRO A 218 40.39 -32.29 9.06
C PRO A 218 40.85 -30.89 8.62
N SER A 219 40.12 -29.87 9.08
CA SER A 219 40.34 -28.45 8.77
C SER A 219 41.56 -27.84 9.50
N PRO A 220 42.26 -26.86 8.91
CA PRO A 220 43.41 -26.19 9.55
C PRO A 220 42.99 -25.18 10.64
N PRO A 221 43.88 -24.88 11.61
CA PRO A 221 43.58 -23.99 12.73
C PRO A 221 43.64 -22.49 12.38
N PRO A 222 42.97 -21.61 13.16
CA PRO A 222 42.90 -20.18 12.91
C PRO A 222 44.18 -19.40 13.29
N PRO A 223 44.42 -18.21 12.71
CA PRO A 223 45.62 -17.41 12.95
C PRO A 223 45.57 -16.63 14.29
N PRO A 224 46.74 -16.25 14.86
CA PRO A 224 46.83 -15.56 16.15
C PRO A 224 46.50 -14.06 16.07
N PRO A 225 46.10 -13.42 17.20
CA PRO A 225 45.75 -12.00 17.27
C PRO A 225 47.00 -11.08 17.23
N PRO A 226 46.83 -9.78 16.83
CA PRO A 226 47.94 -8.86 16.68
C PRO A 226 48.49 -8.35 18.03
N VAL A 227 49.82 -8.20 18.07
CA VAL A 227 50.62 -7.74 19.20
C VAL A 227 50.50 -6.22 19.38
N SER A 228 50.20 -5.78 20.60
CA SER A 228 50.26 -4.38 21.02
C SER A 228 51.67 -4.03 21.52
N GLY A 229 52.23 -2.90 21.03
CA GLY A 229 53.40 -2.30 21.68
C GLY A 229 54.20 -1.32 20.83
N ALA A 230 54.08 -0.03 21.15
CA ALA A 230 55.21 0.92 21.24
C ALA A 230 54.76 2.20 21.99
N PRO A 231 55.58 2.75 22.92
CA PRO A 231 55.19 3.86 23.79
C PRO A 231 55.47 5.24 23.17
N ALA A 232 54.71 6.24 23.62
CA ALA A 232 54.80 7.63 23.20
C ALA A 232 56.00 8.37 23.80
N ALA A 233 56.58 9.30 23.03
CA ALA A 233 57.50 10.33 23.52
C ALA A 233 56.72 11.58 24.00
N PRO A 234 57.20 12.33 25.02
CA PRO A 234 56.44 13.43 25.60
C PRO A 234 56.70 14.75 24.86
N SER A 235 55.63 15.50 24.59
CA SER A 235 55.69 16.92 24.19
C SER A 235 55.27 17.81 25.36
N PRO A 236 55.86 19.00 25.51
CA PRO A 236 55.79 19.80 26.74
C PRO A 236 54.42 20.47 26.94
N ALA A 237 54.04 20.59 28.20
CA ALA A 237 52.79 21.17 28.68
C ALA A 237 52.65 22.65 28.26
N VAL A 238 51.58 22.94 27.52
CA VAL A 238 51.04 24.30 27.40
C VAL A 238 49.77 24.34 28.25
N TRP A 239 49.82 25.14 29.31
CA TRP A 239 48.72 25.42 30.22
C TRP A 239 47.62 26.18 29.48
N GLY A 240 46.54 25.48 29.13
CA GLY A 240 45.36 26.06 28.49
C GLY A 240 44.13 25.28 28.91
N TRP A 241 43.25 25.97 29.65
CA TRP A 241 41.95 25.54 30.17
C TRP A 241 41.27 24.39 29.39
N GLN A 242 41.11 23.22 30.02
CA GLN A 242 40.20 22.16 29.57
C GLN A 242 38.98 22.15 30.50
N PRO A 243 37.75 22.46 30.01
CA PRO A 243 36.55 22.17 30.77
C PRO A 243 36.43 20.66 30.94
N ALA A 244 35.97 20.23 32.12
CA ALA A 244 35.87 18.84 32.54
C ALA A 244 35.34 17.92 31.43
N ALA A 245 36.16 16.92 31.07
CA ALA A 245 35.71 15.81 30.25
C ALA A 245 34.65 15.04 31.02
N GLU A 246 33.37 15.33 30.75
CA GLU A 246 32.30 14.38 31.03
C GLU A 246 32.62 13.10 30.26
N THR A 247 33.01 12.06 30.99
CA THR A 247 33.04 10.68 30.52
C THR A 247 31.61 10.23 30.20
N SER A 248 31.09 10.69 29.06
CA SER A 248 29.93 10.09 28.43
C SER A 248 30.40 8.87 27.66
N THR A 249 30.29 7.70 28.28
CA THR A 249 30.37 6.39 27.62
C THR A 249 29.11 6.09 26.80
N ALA A 250 28.51 7.12 26.18
CA ALA A 250 27.53 6.90 25.12
C ALA A 250 28.33 6.56 23.85
N PRO A 251 28.00 5.46 23.13
CA PRO A 251 28.62 5.22 21.85
C PRO A 251 28.38 6.46 20.98
N ALA A 252 29.46 7.08 20.52
CA ALA A 252 29.40 8.14 19.54
C ALA A 252 28.59 7.61 18.36
N VAL A 253 27.34 8.08 18.25
CA VAL A 253 26.53 7.86 17.05
C VAL A 253 27.29 8.56 15.95
N ALA A 254 28.04 7.79 15.17
CA ALA A 254 28.70 8.28 13.98
C ALA A 254 27.69 9.13 13.20
N PRO A 255 28.04 10.33 12.73
CA PRO A 255 27.12 11.15 11.95
C PRO A 255 26.64 10.29 10.79
N ALA A 256 25.33 10.05 10.74
CA ALA A 256 24.71 9.12 9.80
C ALA A 256 25.19 9.46 8.38
N SER A 257 26.07 8.60 7.85
CA SER A 257 26.60 8.72 6.50
C SER A 257 25.45 8.81 5.50
N LEU A 258 25.61 9.66 4.49
CA LEU A 258 24.65 10.10 3.46
C LEU A 258 24.06 9.00 2.54
N SER A 259 23.67 7.83 3.04
CA SER A 259 23.15 6.74 2.21
C SER A 259 22.14 5.80 2.89
N GLU A 260 21.27 6.28 3.78
CA GLU A 260 20.07 5.49 4.10
C GLU A 260 19.12 5.54 2.89
N ARG A 261 19.38 4.67 1.91
CA ARG A 261 18.44 4.36 0.84
C ARG A 261 17.09 4.05 1.49
N ALA A 262 16.02 4.61 0.93
CA ALA A 262 14.69 4.30 1.42
C ALA A 262 14.48 2.77 1.50
N PRO A 263 13.85 2.26 2.58
CA PRO A 263 13.70 0.81 2.80
C PRO A 263 12.74 0.14 1.81
N TRP A 264 12.02 0.94 1.02
CA TRP A 264 11.13 0.47 -0.04
C TRP A 264 11.77 0.52 -1.42
N THR A 265 11.13 -0.18 -2.35
CA THR A 265 11.56 -0.32 -3.75
C THR A 265 10.45 0.13 -4.69
N TRP A 266 10.69 0.04 -6.01
CA TRP A 266 9.69 0.39 -7.02
C TRP A 266 8.39 -0.41 -6.85
N THR A 267 8.48 -1.63 -6.31
CA THR A 267 7.33 -2.48 -6.00
C THR A 267 6.42 -1.94 -4.90
N ASP A 268 6.83 -0.89 -4.19
CA ASP A 268 5.99 -0.17 -3.21
C ASP A 268 5.56 1.19 -3.76
N VAL A 269 6.47 1.91 -4.43
CA VAL A 269 6.21 3.25 -4.97
C VAL A 269 5.22 3.23 -6.13
N VAL A 270 5.45 2.38 -7.14
CA VAL A 270 4.60 2.33 -8.33
C VAL A 270 3.16 1.96 -7.97
N PRO A 271 2.90 0.97 -7.09
CA PRO A 271 1.53 0.67 -6.68
C PRO A 271 0.85 1.81 -5.93
N VAL A 272 1.57 2.52 -5.05
CA VAL A 272 1.00 3.70 -4.39
C VAL A 272 0.60 4.75 -5.42
N LEU A 273 1.46 5.06 -6.40
CA LEU A 273 1.17 6.03 -7.46
C LEU A 273 -0.03 5.62 -8.33
N VAL A 274 -0.09 4.36 -8.77
CA VAL A 274 -1.18 3.87 -9.63
C VAL A 274 -2.50 3.76 -8.87
N LEU A 275 -2.45 3.46 -7.57
CA LEU A 275 -3.66 3.35 -6.74
C LEU A 275 -4.13 4.68 -6.17
N LEU A 276 -3.30 5.72 -6.13
CA LEU A 276 -3.60 7.01 -5.50
C LEU A 276 -4.91 7.60 -6.04
N LEU A 277 -5.00 7.79 -7.35
CA LEU A 277 -6.18 8.39 -7.99
C LEU A 277 -7.45 7.53 -7.86
N PRO A 278 -7.48 6.25 -8.27
CA PRO A 278 -8.70 5.45 -8.18
C PRO A 278 -9.16 5.23 -6.73
N LEU A 279 -8.22 5.10 -5.77
CA LEU A 279 -8.57 5.03 -4.35
C LEU A 279 -9.21 6.34 -3.87
N SER A 280 -8.62 7.48 -4.21
CA SER A 280 -9.13 8.80 -3.83
C SER A 280 -10.52 9.04 -4.42
N LEU A 281 -10.71 8.82 -5.72
CA LEU A 281 -12.01 8.98 -6.39
C LEU A 281 -13.08 8.04 -5.82
N GLY A 282 -12.73 6.78 -5.57
CA GLY A 282 -13.64 5.81 -4.97
C GLY A 282 -14.10 6.22 -3.57
N VAL A 283 -13.16 6.65 -2.72
CA VAL A 283 -13.45 7.12 -1.36
C VAL A 283 -14.25 8.43 -1.37
N GLN A 284 -13.92 9.38 -2.25
CA GLN A 284 -14.70 10.61 -2.42
C GLN A 284 -16.13 10.29 -2.84
N TYR A 285 -16.32 9.43 -3.84
CA TYR A 285 -17.65 9.04 -4.33
C TYR A 285 -18.52 8.45 -3.22
N VAL A 286 -17.99 7.49 -2.46
CA VAL A 286 -18.71 6.86 -1.33
C VAL A 286 -19.00 7.88 -0.23
N THR A 287 -18.02 8.72 0.13
CA THR A 287 -18.17 9.72 1.18
C THR A 287 -19.22 10.76 0.81
N VAL A 288 -19.16 11.31 -0.40
CA VAL A 288 -20.15 12.27 -0.90
C VAL A 288 -21.52 11.64 -0.99
N ALA A 289 -21.64 10.40 -1.48
CA ALA A 289 -22.94 9.71 -1.52
C ALA A 289 -23.55 9.55 -0.11
N ALA A 290 -22.74 9.20 0.89
CA ALA A 290 -23.17 9.09 2.28
C ALA A 290 -23.55 10.46 2.89
N LEU A 291 -22.77 11.51 2.65
CA LEU A 291 -23.07 12.86 3.14
C LEU A 291 -24.29 13.45 2.47
N LYS A 292 -24.47 13.18 1.16
CA LYS A 292 -25.65 13.59 0.42
C LYS A 292 -26.92 13.00 1.03
N TRP A 293 -26.82 11.81 1.60
CA TRP A 293 -27.90 11.20 2.37
C TRP A 293 -28.07 11.85 3.75
N LEU A 294 -27.01 11.89 4.55
CA LEU A 294 -27.05 12.40 5.94
C LEU A 294 -27.48 13.87 6.04
N LEU A 295 -27.03 14.68 5.08
CA LEU A 295 -27.18 16.13 5.08
C LEU A 295 -28.20 16.61 4.04
N GLY A 296 -29.01 15.68 3.49
CA GLY A 296 -29.92 15.93 2.39
C GLY A 296 -30.88 17.10 2.60
N GLY A 297 -31.35 17.28 3.84
CA GLY A 297 -32.26 18.35 4.25
C GLY A 297 -31.61 19.72 4.46
N LEU A 298 -30.29 19.84 4.35
CA LEU A 298 -29.61 21.13 4.44
C LEU A 298 -29.62 21.86 3.09
N ALA A 299 -29.66 23.20 3.15
CA ALA A 299 -29.49 24.04 1.97
C ALA A 299 -28.17 23.73 1.26
N LEU A 300 -28.18 23.79 -0.07
CA LEU A 300 -27.02 23.41 -0.90
C LEU A 300 -25.76 24.23 -0.55
N ALA A 301 -25.93 25.51 -0.22
CA ALA A 301 -24.85 26.40 0.22
C ALA A 301 -24.16 25.96 1.52
N THR A 302 -24.89 25.30 2.42
CA THR A 302 -24.34 24.75 3.68
C THR A 302 -23.75 23.36 3.46
N ARG A 303 -24.41 22.54 2.63
CA ARG A 303 -24.07 21.13 2.42
C ARG A 303 -22.81 20.93 1.57
N ARG A 304 -22.68 21.63 0.43
CA ARG A 304 -21.54 21.48 -0.49
C ARG A 304 -20.16 21.67 0.18
N PRO A 305 -19.94 22.74 0.98
CA PRO A 305 -18.67 22.90 1.70
C PRO A 305 -18.31 21.73 2.60
N ILE A 306 -19.30 21.17 3.30
CA ILE A 306 -19.12 20.02 4.19
C ILE A 306 -18.80 18.77 3.36
N GLU A 307 -19.52 18.54 2.26
CA GLU A 307 -19.23 17.45 1.32
C GLU A 307 -17.80 17.53 0.78
N ALA A 308 -17.37 18.70 0.32
CA ALA A 308 -16.03 18.92 -0.23
C ALA A 308 -14.94 18.69 0.82
N LEU A 309 -15.07 19.27 2.02
CA LEU A 309 -14.08 19.09 3.09
C LEU A 309 -13.99 17.63 3.54
N VAL A 310 -15.11 17.02 3.89
CA VAL A 310 -15.12 15.66 4.45
C VAL A 310 -14.66 14.64 3.41
N SER A 311 -15.08 14.76 2.15
CA SER A 311 -14.59 13.89 1.08
C SER A 311 -13.11 14.07 0.79
N SER A 312 -12.57 15.29 0.86
CA SER A 312 -11.13 15.56 0.74
C SER A 312 -10.35 14.89 1.87
N VAL A 313 -10.79 15.09 3.12
CA VAL A 313 -10.15 14.51 4.31
C VAL A 313 -10.16 12.98 4.26
N THR A 314 -11.29 12.37 3.90
CA THR A 314 -11.35 10.90 3.82
C THR A 314 -10.51 10.35 2.68
N ALA A 315 -10.45 11.03 1.53
CA ALA A 315 -9.63 10.63 0.38
C ALA A 315 -8.13 10.69 0.69
N TYR A 316 -7.63 11.83 1.17
CA TYR A 316 -6.24 11.97 1.57
C TYR A 316 -5.90 11.06 2.76
N GLY A 317 -6.84 10.85 3.68
CA GLY A 317 -6.72 9.85 4.75
C GLY A 317 -6.53 8.43 4.22
N ALA A 318 -7.29 8.03 3.19
CA ALA A 318 -7.14 6.73 2.55
C ALA A 318 -5.79 6.57 1.83
N VAL A 319 -5.31 7.61 1.15
CA VAL A 319 -3.96 7.62 0.55
C VAL A 319 -2.88 7.51 1.62
N PHE A 320 -3.01 8.23 2.73
CA PHE A 320 -2.09 8.12 3.86
C PHE A 320 -2.08 6.70 4.45
N LEU A 321 -3.25 6.08 4.65
CA LEU A 321 -3.37 4.69 5.11
C LEU A 321 -2.75 3.70 4.11
N LEU A 322 -2.87 3.95 2.80
CA LEU A 322 -2.19 3.14 1.77
C LEU A 322 -0.67 3.24 1.90
N VAL A 323 -0.11 4.44 2.10
CA VAL A 323 1.33 4.61 2.36
C VAL A 323 1.73 3.87 3.64
N LEU A 324 0.95 3.98 4.72
CA LEU A 324 1.22 3.28 5.98
C LEU A 324 1.21 1.75 5.81
N LEU A 325 0.30 1.21 5.01
CA LEU A 325 0.24 -0.22 4.70
C LEU A 325 1.56 -0.69 4.04
N PHE A 326 2.08 0.05 3.06
CA PHE A 326 3.34 -0.33 2.41
C PHE A 326 4.57 -0.07 3.30
N VAL A 327 4.62 1.04 4.03
CA VAL A 327 5.80 1.42 4.81
C VAL A 327 5.86 0.67 6.13
N ARG A 328 4.78 0.68 6.93
CA ARG A 328 4.76 0.02 8.24
C ARG A 328 4.48 -1.48 8.14
N LEU A 329 3.50 -1.88 7.35
CA LEU A 329 3.03 -3.27 7.38
C LEU A 329 3.79 -4.18 6.41
N ARG A 330 4.20 -3.68 5.23
CA ARG A 330 5.00 -4.48 4.28
C ARG A 330 6.50 -4.40 4.53
N ARG A 331 7.00 -3.22 4.93
CA ARG A 331 8.45 -2.96 5.09
C ARG A 331 8.92 -2.83 6.54
N HIS A 332 8.01 -2.79 7.51
CA HIS A 332 8.34 -2.61 8.94
C HIS A 332 9.24 -1.39 9.22
N ALA A 333 9.16 -0.37 8.37
CA ALA A 333 9.99 0.83 8.49
C ALA A 333 9.33 1.89 9.39
N PRO A 334 10.10 2.71 10.14
CA PRO A 334 9.54 3.79 10.94
C PRO A 334 9.03 4.94 10.08
N LEU A 335 8.04 5.73 10.53
CA LEU A 335 7.57 6.90 9.76
C LEU A 335 8.66 7.96 9.54
N ALA A 336 9.66 7.99 10.43
CA ALA A 336 10.83 8.83 10.25
C ALA A 336 11.54 8.60 8.90
N SER A 337 11.41 7.43 8.27
CA SER A 337 11.99 7.18 6.93
C SER A 337 11.24 7.92 5.81
N LEU A 338 9.98 8.34 6.04
CA LEU A 338 9.21 9.21 5.14
C LEU A 338 9.55 10.70 5.34
N GLY A 339 10.53 11.03 6.18
CA GLY A 339 10.84 12.43 6.51
C GLY A 339 9.91 13.05 7.55
N LEU A 340 9.03 12.26 8.20
CA LEU A 340 8.30 12.65 9.42
C LEU A 340 9.27 12.70 10.62
N ARG A 341 10.21 13.63 10.55
CA ARG A 341 11.26 13.92 11.54
C ARG A 341 11.16 15.38 11.94
N ARG A 342 11.59 15.73 13.15
CA ARG A 342 11.68 17.13 13.58
C ARG A 342 12.54 17.91 12.57
N ALA A 343 12.05 19.08 12.16
CA ALA A 343 12.80 19.97 11.28
C ALA A 343 13.80 20.77 12.10
N GLU A 344 15.01 20.95 11.58
CA GLU A 344 15.92 21.94 12.13
C GLU A 344 15.37 23.35 11.84
N TRP A 345 15.45 24.24 12.83
CA TRP A 345 14.91 25.60 12.72
C TRP A 345 15.45 26.38 11.51
N ARG A 346 16.72 26.13 11.11
CA ARG A 346 17.32 26.77 9.92
C ARG A 346 16.53 26.47 8.65
N TRP A 347 15.98 25.26 8.54
CA TRP A 347 15.19 24.84 7.39
C TRP A 347 13.76 25.37 7.46
N LEU A 348 13.24 25.62 8.67
CA LEU A 348 11.99 26.36 8.86
C LEU A 348 12.14 27.82 8.43
N LEU A 349 13.27 28.46 8.72
CA LEU A 349 13.54 29.82 8.20
C LEU A 349 13.80 29.82 6.69
N ALA A 350 14.53 28.83 6.18
CA ALA A 350 14.75 28.67 4.74
C ALA A 350 13.44 28.45 3.97
N ALA A 351 12.35 28.04 4.63
CA ALA A 351 11.03 27.96 3.99
C ALA A 351 10.58 29.30 3.39
N LEU A 352 10.97 30.45 3.95
CA LEU A 352 10.58 31.76 3.43
C LEU A 352 11.15 32.06 2.03
N PRO A 353 12.47 32.04 1.79
CA PRO A 353 13.02 32.25 0.44
C PRO A 353 12.60 31.14 -0.53
N PHE A 354 12.40 29.91 -0.07
CA PHE A 354 11.89 28.82 -0.91
C PHE A 354 10.41 29.04 -1.30
N ALA A 355 9.57 29.54 -0.40
CA ALA A 355 8.19 29.91 -0.74
C ALA A 355 8.16 31.03 -1.77
N PHE A 356 8.97 32.08 -1.57
CA PHE A 356 9.10 33.16 -2.57
C PHE A 356 9.55 32.62 -3.93
N ALA A 357 10.56 31.75 -3.97
CA ALA A 357 11.01 31.12 -5.20
C ALA A 357 9.93 30.26 -5.87
N ALA A 358 9.16 29.48 -5.08
CA ALA A 358 8.04 28.70 -5.57
C ALA A 358 6.96 29.59 -6.20
N PHE A 359 6.54 30.66 -5.52
CA PHE A 359 5.58 31.63 -6.07
C PHE A 359 6.08 32.27 -7.37
N LEU A 360 7.32 32.75 -7.39
CA LEU A 360 7.88 33.41 -8.57
C LEU A 360 7.93 32.44 -9.77
N LEU A 361 8.45 31.23 -9.55
CA LEU A 361 8.56 30.22 -10.61
C LEU A 361 7.19 29.78 -11.10
N GLU A 362 6.25 29.56 -10.20
CA GLU A 362 4.88 29.21 -10.53
C GLU A 362 4.21 30.31 -11.35
N SER A 363 4.31 31.57 -10.94
CA SER A 363 3.68 32.68 -11.67
C SER A 363 4.28 32.86 -13.06
N VAL A 364 5.60 32.81 -13.20
CA VAL A 364 6.27 32.91 -14.51
C VAL A 364 5.91 31.73 -15.40
N SER A 365 5.92 30.51 -14.86
CA SER A 365 5.60 29.31 -15.63
C SER A 365 4.11 29.18 -15.93
N GLY A 366 3.23 29.71 -15.10
CA GLY A 366 1.79 29.83 -15.34
C GLY A 366 1.50 30.77 -16.50
N LEU A 367 2.12 31.94 -16.54
CA LEU A 367 2.04 32.87 -17.69
C LEU A 367 2.55 32.23 -18.98
N LEU A 368 3.70 31.56 -18.91
CA LEU A 368 4.24 30.81 -20.05
C LEU A 368 3.27 29.70 -20.48
N SER A 369 2.73 28.93 -19.55
CA SER A 369 1.81 27.83 -19.87
C SER A 369 0.52 28.33 -20.51
N GLN A 370 -0.04 29.45 -20.04
CA GLN A 370 -1.20 30.10 -20.67
C GLN A 370 -0.88 30.60 -22.08
N SER A 371 0.34 31.11 -22.32
CA SER A 371 0.77 31.53 -23.66
C SER A 371 0.94 30.35 -24.64
N LEU A 372 1.36 29.18 -24.12
CA LEU A 372 1.53 27.96 -24.92
C LEU A 372 0.20 27.25 -25.19
N PHE A 373 -0.75 27.34 -24.25
CA PHE A 373 -2.05 26.67 -24.33
C PHE A 373 -3.21 27.66 -24.12
N PRO A 374 -3.37 28.66 -24.99
CA PRO A 374 -4.35 29.74 -24.78
C PRO A 374 -5.80 29.28 -24.82
N GLN A 375 -6.07 28.13 -25.45
CA GLN A 375 -7.41 27.54 -25.56
C GLN A 375 -7.72 26.50 -24.48
N ALA A 376 -6.75 26.20 -23.61
CA ALA A 376 -6.95 25.21 -22.55
C ALA A 376 -7.75 25.85 -21.39
N PRO A 377 -8.79 25.16 -20.88
CA PRO A 377 -9.62 25.69 -19.81
C PRO A 377 -8.80 25.81 -18.51
N ALA A 378 -8.88 26.98 -17.87
CA ALA A 378 -8.29 27.24 -16.55
C ALA A 378 -9.39 27.33 -15.48
N ASN A 379 -10.08 26.20 -15.24
CA ASN A 379 -11.27 26.16 -14.40
C ASN A 379 -11.02 26.03 -12.87
N GLN A 380 -9.76 26.04 -12.40
CA GLN A 380 -9.46 25.88 -10.97
C GLN A 380 -10.21 26.87 -10.06
N CYS A 381 -10.35 28.13 -10.50
CA CYS A 381 -11.09 29.15 -9.76
C CYS A 381 -12.55 28.75 -9.56
N VAL A 382 -13.22 28.35 -10.65
CA VAL A 382 -14.63 27.93 -10.64
C VAL A 382 -14.77 26.65 -9.82
N ASP A 383 -13.95 25.64 -10.10
CA ASP A 383 -14.05 24.31 -9.49
C ASP A 383 -13.92 24.37 -7.96
N ILE A 384 -12.90 25.08 -7.45
CA ILE A 384 -12.66 25.18 -6.00
C ILE A 384 -13.76 26.05 -5.35
N ARG A 385 -14.09 27.21 -5.93
CA ARG A 385 -15.09 28.11 -5.35
C ARG A 385 -16.48 27.48 -5.30
N ASP A 386 -16.86 26.73 -6.34
CA ASP A 386 -18.14 26.02 -6.42
C ASP A 386 -18.21 24.80 -5.50
N ALA A 387 -17.11 24.04 -5.39
CA ALA A 387 -17.03 22.88 -4.50
C ALA A 387 -17.25 23.30 -3.04
N PHE A 388 -16.67 24.42 -2.63
CA PHE A 388 -16.79 24.94 -1.26
C PHE A 388 -17.89 25.98 -1.10
N ALA A 389 -18.71 26.26 -2.11
CA ALA A 389 -19.79 27.27 -2.10
C ALA A 389 -19.39 28.60 -1.43
N GLY A 390 -18.17 29.09 -1.67
CA GLY A 390 -17.65 30.32 -1.08
C GLY A 390 -17.19 30.23 0.40
N ALA A 391 -17.24 29.05 1.04
CA ALA A 391 -16.76 28.83 2.41
C ALA A 391 -15.23 28.74 2.49
N LEU A 392 -14.57 29.90 2.48
CA LEU A 392 -13.11 30.06 2.48
C LEU A 392 -12.39 29.21 3.53
N TRP A 393 -12.84 29.21 4.79
CA TRP A 393 -12.15 28.52 5.87
C TRP A 393 -12.11 27.00 5.68
N LEU A 394 -13.17 26.40 5.12
CA LEU A 394 -13.19 24.96 4.86
C LEU A 394 -12.30 24.60 3.66
N ALA A 395 -12.25 25.47 2.65
CA ALA A 395 -11.31 25.34 1.54
C ALA A 395 -9.86 25.42 2.02
N ILE A 396 -9.52 26.35 2.92
CA ILE A 396 -8.17 26.47 3.51
C ILE A 396 -7.78 25.17 4.23
N ILE A 397 -8.65 24.59 5.05
CA ILE A 397 -8.34 23.33 5.76
C ILE A 397 -8.07 22.20 4.76
N ALA A 398 -8.91 22.05 3.74
CA ALA A 398 -8.73 20.99 2.75
C ALA A 398 -7.49 21.19 1.87
N VAL A 399 -7.37 22.37 1.25
CA VAL A 399 -6.41 22.66 0.17
C VAL A 399 -5.05 23.11 0.71
N ALA A 400 -5.00 23.86 1.82
CA ALA A 400 -3.75 24.43 2.34
C ALA A 400 -3.15 23.65 3.52
N VAL A 401 -3.89 22.70 4.10
CA VAL A 401 -3.42 21.91 5.26
C VAL A 401 -3.41 20.42 4.96
N VAL A 402 -4.58 19.84 4.65
CA VAL A 402 -4.72 18.38 4.49
C VAL A 402 -3.98 17.89 3.24
N ALA A 403 -4.22 18.53 2.09
CA ALA A 403 -3.61 18.15 0.81
C ALA A 403 -2.07 18.20 0.86
N PRO A 404 -1.42 19.34 1.21
CA PRO A 404 0.04 19.44 1.28
C PRO A 404 0.67 18.41 2.22
N LEU A 405 0.05 18.13 3.36
CA LEU A 405 0.59 17.15 4.31
C LEU A 405 0.71 15.76 3.67
N VAL A 406 -0.36 15.28 3.04
CA VAL A 406 -0.38 13.93 2.47
C VAL A 406 0.44 13.86 1.18
N GLU A 407 0.37 14.89 0.34
CA GLU A 407 1.14 14.96 -0.89
C GLU A 407 2.65 14.99 -0.61
N GLU A 408 3.11 15.74 0.39
CA GLU A 408 4.53 15.75 0.74
C GLU A 408 5.00 14.40 1.32
N ILE A 409 4.14 13.68 2.04
CA ILE A 409 4.43 12.31 2.48
C ILE A 409 4.61 11.37 1.29
N VAL A 410 3.73 11.45 0.29
CA VAL A 410 3.78 10.61 -0.92
C VAL A 410 4.98 11.00 -1.78
N PHE A 411 5.08 12.25 -2.20
CA PHE A 411 6.03 12.66 -3.23
C PHE A 411 7.43 12.90 -2.67
N ARG A 412 7.58 13.48 -1.47
CA ARG A 412 8.92 13.80 -0.93
C ARG A 412 9.40 12.68 -0.03
N GLY A 413 8.55 12.26 0.89
CA GLY A 413 8.81 11.10 1.74
C GLY A 413 9.08 9.84 0.93
N MET A 414 8.08 9.36 0.20
CA MET A 414 8.10 8.04 -0.45
C MET A 414 8.77 8.04 -1.84
N VAL A 415 8.30 8.85 -2.79
CA VAL A 415 8.75 8.84 -4.19
C VAL A 415 10.17 9.39 -4.31
N PHE A 416 10.43 10.63 -3.88
CA PHE A 416 11.76 11.24 -3.95
C PHE A 416 12.78 10.47 -3.12
N GLY A 417 12.42 10.03 -1.89
CA GLY A 417 13.28 9.19 -1.06
C GLY A 417 13.74 7.90 -1.77
N TRP A 418 12.85 7.27 -2.53
CA TRP A 418 13.18 6.10 -3.36
C TRP A 418 14.07 6.44 -4.57
N LEU A 419 13.74 7.52 -5.29
CA LEU A 419 14.48 7.99 -6.46
C LEU A 419 15.90 8.41 -6.11
N ARG A 420 16.09 9.20 -5.03
CA ARG A 420 17.40 9.72 -4.62
C ARG A 420 18.39 8.61 -4.24
N GLY A 421 17.90 7.46 -3.79
CA GLY A 421 18.73 6.28 -3.52
C GLY A 421 19.22 5.54 -4.77
N ARG A 422 18.74 5.93 -5.97
CA ARG A 422 19.04 5.26 -7.26
C ARG A 422 19.47 6.20 -8.38
N LEU A 423 19.07 7.46 -8.32
CA LEU A 423 19.34 8.48 -9.32
C LEU A 423 20.22 9.59 -8.73
N PRO A 424 21.01 10.27 -9.58
CA PRO A 424 21.62 11.56 -9.22
C PRO A 424 20.56 12.56 -8.76
N LEU A 425 20.96 13.53 -7.94
CA LEU A 425 20.05 14.51 -7.34
C LEU A 425 19.15 15.20 -8.39
N ALA A 426 19.75 15.71 -9.47
CA ALA A 426 19.02 16.42 -10.53
C ALA A 426 17.87 15.57 -11.10
N TRP A 427 18.13 14.30 -11.43
CA TRP A 427 17.12 13.39 -11.96
C TRP A 427 16.08 13.00 -10.90
N ALA A 428 16.47 12.81 -9.65
CA ALA A 428 15.52 12.54 -8.58
C ALA A 428 14.54 13.72 -8.36
N VAL A 429 15.06 14.95 -8.42
CA VAL A 429 14.27 16.19 -8.34
C VAL A 429 13.30 16.29 -9.51
N VAL A 430 13.81 16.19 -10.74
CA VAL A 430 13.01 16.32 -11.97
C VAL A 430 11.92 15.26 -12.02
N VAL A 431 12.27 13.98 -11.85
CA VAL A 431 11.28 12.89 -11.95
C VAL A 431 10.24 12.98 -10.84
N SER A 432 10.63 13.31 -9.62
CA SER A 432 9.66 13.47 -8.53
C SER A 432 8.71 14.65 -8.77
N ALA A 433 9.23 15.77 -9.28
CA ALA A 433 8.42 16.95 -9.60
C ALA A 433 7.47 16.69 -10.77
N SER A 434 7.92 15.93 -11.78
CA SER A 434 7.06 15.53 -12.90
C SER A 434 5.93 14.63 -12.41
N LEU A 435 6.21 13.63 -11.57
CA LEU A 435 5.17 12.75 -11.01
C LEU A 435 4.18 13.51 -10.13
N PHE A 436 4.65 14.49 -9.36
CA PHE A 436 3.80 15.39 -8.58
C PHE A 436 2.86 16.19 -9.49
N SER A 437 3.40 16.83 -10.52
CA SER A 437 2.62 17.62 -11.48
C SER A 437 1.63 16.78 -12.30
N LEU A 438 2.02 15.56 -12.69
CA LEU A 438 1.14 14.65 -13.43
C LEU A 438 -0.09 14.20 -12.62
N GLU A 439 -0.05 14.28 -11.30
CA GLU A 439 -1.21 13.95 -10.46
C GLU A 439 -2.23 15.09 -10.42
N HIS A 440 -1.77 16.34 -10.64
CA HIS A 440 -2.62 17.53 -10.61
C HIS A 440 -3.31 17.83 -11.95
N ILE A 441 -2.91 17.14 -13.03
CA ILE A 441 -3.55 17.34 -14.33
C ILE A 441 -4.85 16.52 -14.43
N SER A 442 -5.97 17.21 -14.58
CA SER A 442 -7.18 16.59 -15.15
C SER A 442 -6.97 16.35 -16.64
N PHE A 443 -7.76 15.44 -17.25
CA PHE A 443 -7.61 14.94 -18.64
C PHE A 443 -7.52 16.03 -19.75
N LEU A 444 -7.73 17.31 -19.43
CA LEU A 444 -7.68 18.46 -20.35
C LEU A 444 -6.99 19.71 -19.77
N GLN A 445 -6.41 19.66 -18.57
CA GLN A 445 -5.88 20.84 -17.87
C GLN A 445 -4.36 20.91 -17.91
N LEU A 446 -3.81 20.87 -19.14
CA LEU A 446 -2.37 20.88 -19.39
C LEU A 446 -1.67 22.16 -18.90
N THR A 447 -2.42 23.25 -18.74
CA THR A 447 -1.93 24.55 -18.24
C THR A 447 -1.38 24.49 -16.82
N LEU A 448 -1.79 23.50 -16.02
CA LEU A 448 -1.30 23.32 -14.65
C LEU A 448 0.02 22.56 -14.58
N PHE A 449 0.41 21.87 -15.65
CA PHE A 449 1.58 21.00 -15.57
C PHE A 449 2.86 21.78 -15.23
N LEU A 450 3.15 22.84 -16.00
CA LEU A 450 4.37 23.62 -15.82
C LEU A 450 4.44 24.38 -14.47
N PRO A 451 3.38 25.10 -14.03
CA PRO A 451 3.37 25.75 -12.71
C PRO A 451 3.55 24.76 -11.56
N VAL A 452 2.80 23.65 -11.55
CA VAL A 452 2.93 22.64 -10.48
C VAL A 452 4.28 21.93 -10.53
N PHE A 453 4.82 21.70 -11.73
CA PHE A 453 6.14 21.08 -11.92
C PHE A 453 7.24 21.95 -11.32
N THR A 454 7.26 23.25 -11.59
CA THR A 454 8.31 24.15 -11.08
C THR A 454 8.23 24.30 -9.57
N THR A 455 7.04 24.44 -8.98
CA THR A 455 6.84 24.33 -7.52
C THR A 455 7.36 22.99 -7.00
N GLY A 456 7.10 21.92 -7.74
CA GLY A 456 7.55 20.58 -7.40
C GLY A 456 9.08 20.44 -7.31
N LEU A 457 9.82 21.13 -8.19
CA LEU A 457 11.28 21.18 -8.17
C LEU A 457 11.79 21.86 -6.89
N VAL A 458 11.21 23.01 -6.53
CA VAL A 458 11.57 23.78 -5.34
C VAL A 458 11.38 22.94 -4.07
N LEU A 459 10.22 22.29 -3.93
CA LEU A 459 9.90 21.43 -2.80
C LEU A 459 10.86 20.22 -2.71
N ALA A 460 11.19 19.59 -3.85
CA ALA A 460 12.12 18.46 -3.86
C ALA A 460 13.55 18.85 -3.44
N VAL A 461 14.04 20.02 -3.88
CA VAL A 461 15.33 20.57 -3.44
C VAL A 461 15.30 20.89 -1.94
N LEU A 462 14.25 21.56 -1.47
CA LEU A 462 14.10 21.87 -0.04
C LEU A 462 14.11 20.59 0.81
N TYR A 463 13.33 19.57 0.43
CA TYR A 463 13.32 18.30 1.13
C TYR A 463 14.68 17.60 1.14
N HIS A 464 15.41 17.65 0.01
CA HIS A 464 16.74 17.03 -0.09
C HIS A 464 17.68 17.51 1.01
N HIS A 465 17.69 18.81 1.26
CA HIS A 465 18.56 19.42 2.27
C HIS A 465 17.96 19.37 3.68
N ALA A 466 16.65 19.61 3.82
CA ALA A 466 15.98 19.63 5.11
C ALA A 466 15.86 18.25 5.77
N ARG A 467 15.80 17.17 4.97
CA ARG A 467 15.61 15.77 5.42
C ARG A 467 14.38 15.57 6.31
N SER A 468 13.46 16.53 6.26
CA SER A 468 12.20 16.60 6.99
C SER A 468 11.15 17.14 6.01
N ILE A 469 9.94 16.60 6.08
CA ILE A 469 8.83 17.11 5.25
C ILE A 469 8.23 18.40 5.80
N TRP A 470 8.47 18.78 7.07
CA TRP A 470 7.77 19.95 7.63
C TRP A 470 8.10 21.27 6.93
N PRO A 471 9.36 21.56 6.52
CA PRO A 471 9.65 22.76 5.73
C PRO A 471 8.94 22.74 4.38
N THR A 472 8.83 21.58 3.73
CA THR A 472 8.12 21.50 2.44
C THR A 472 6.61 21.59 2.60
N VAL A 473 6.04 20.97 3.63
CA VAL A 473 4.62 21.14 4.01
C VAL A 473 4.30 22.60 4.30
N LEU A 474 5.20 23.32 4.98
CA LEU A 474 5.03 24.75 5.26
C LEU A 474 5.05 25.58 3.98
N VAL A 475 6.02 25.36 3.08
CA VAL A 475 6.10 26.08 1.80
C VAL A 475 4.88 25.79 0.94
N HIS A 476 4.55 24.50 0.76
CA HIS A 476 3.43 24.06 -0.05
C HIS A 476 2.09 24.53 0.53
N GLY A 477 1.88 24.39 1.84
CA GLY A 477 0.69 24.89 2.52
C GLY A 477 0.54 26.40 2.43
N THR A 478 1.64 27.15 2.53
CA THR A 478 1.63 28.62 2.35
C THR A 478 1.28 28.99 0.91
N PHE A 479 1.84 28.28 -0.07
CA PHE A 479 1.49 28.44 -1.48
C PHE A 479 -0.01 28.23 -1.70
N ASN A 480 -0.54 27.11 -1.23
CA ASN A 480 -1.96 26.78 -1.36
C ASN A 480 -2.86 27.74 -0.57
N LEU A 481 -2.42 28.25 0.58
CA LEU A 481 -3.13 29.25 1.35
C LEU A 481 -3.29 30.55 0.56
N VAL A 482 -2.20 31.09 0.03
CA VAL A 482 -2.23 32.33 -0.77
C VAL A 482 -3.05 32.12 -2.04
N ALA A 483 -2.87 31.02 -2.75
CA ALA A 483 -3.66 30.70 -3.93
C ALA A 483 -5.17 30.64 -3.58
N THR A 484 -5.54 29.97 -2.50
CA THR A 484 -6.94 29.89 -2.04
C THR A 484 -7.49 31.27 -1.68
N LEU A 485 -6.71 32.11 -0.97
CA LEU A 485 -7.12 33.49 -0.66
C LEU A 485 -7.34 34.31 -1.94
N VAL A 486 -6.46 34.21 -2.93
CA VAL A 486 -6.62 34.90 -4.21
C VAL A 486 -7.89 34.42 -4.90
N LEU A 487 -8.09 33.10 -5.06
CA LEU A 487 -9.26 32.53 -5.74
C LEU A 487 -10.61 33.00 -5.13
N PHE A 488 -10.70 33.10 -3.81
CA PHE A 488 -11.94 33.51 -3.13
C PHE A 488 -12.16 35.03 -3.08
N ASN A 489 -11.11 35.83 -3.27
CA ASN A 489 -11.19 37.29 -3.31
C ASN A 489 -11.23 37.85 -4.74
N SER A 490 -10.98 37.04 -5.76
CA SER A 490 -11.11 37.44 -7.17
C SER A 490 -12.54 37.86 -7.49
N LEU A 491 -12.67 39.02 -8.16
CA LEU A 491 -13.96 39.58 -8.59
C LEU A 491 -14.65 38.70 -9.64
N SER A 492 -13.86 37.95 -10.42
CA SER A 492 -14.34 37.02 -11.43
C SER A 492 -13.44 35.78 -11.49
N CYS A 493 -14.09 34.64 -11.71
CA CYS A 493 -13.53 33.51 -12.44
C CYS A 493 -14.08 33.62 -13.88
#